data_AF-A0A7J3MA57-F1
#
_entry.id   AF-A0A7J3MA57-F1
#
_cell.length_a   1.000
_cell.length_b   1.000
_cell.length_c   1.000
_cell.angle_alpha   90.00
_cell.angle_beta   90.00
_cell.angle_gamma   90.00
#
_symmetry.space_group_name_H-M   'P 1'
#
loop_
_entity.id
_entity.type
_entity.pdbx_description
1 polymer ?
#
loop_
_entity_poly.entity_id
_entity_poly.type
_entity_poly.pdbx_seq_one_letter_code
_entity_poly.pdbx_strand_id
1 'polypeptide(L)' 'MLPIEKGTSSFRNLLTRDAIFQIPIYQRYYSWEEKHLEDLWNDLFYLNPEKNTTMAQFFSETQDGLRKKD' A
#
# COMPACT_ATOMS: atom_id res chain seq x y z
N MET A 1 -12.67 -6.42 12.38
CA MET A 1 -11.42 -6.01 11.70
C MET A 1 -11.21 -4.54 12.01
N LEU A 2 -10.07 -4.13 12.56
CA LEU A 2 -9.87 -2.71 12.88
C LEU A 2 -9.64 -1.93 11.58
N PRO A 3 -10.33 -0.80 11.37
CA PRO A 3 -10.14 0.02 10.18
C PRO A 3 -8.68 0.46 10.09
N ILE A 4 -8.15 0.55 8.86
CA ILE A 4 -6.83 1.14 8.63
C ILE A 4 -6.94 2.62 9.03
N GLU A 5 -6.32 2.98 10.15
CA GLU A 5 -6.29 4.36 10.59
C GLU A 5 -5.61 5.23 9.53
N LYS A 6 -6.25 6.35 9.18
CA LYS A 6 -5.70 7.31 8.22
C LYS A 6 -4.43 7.92 8.82
N GLY A 7 -3.28 7.71 8.18
CA GLY A 7 -2.01 8.28 8.62
C GLY A 7 -0.80 7.65 7.94
N THR A 8 0.39 8.06 8.39
CA THR A 8 1.66 7.43 8.00
C THR A 8 1.84 6.13 8.78
N SER A 9 1.87 5.01 8.05
CA SER A 9 2.19 3.70 8.63
C SER A 9 3.47 3.16 8.02
N SER A 10 4.24 2.41 8.82
CA SER A 10 5.40 1.70 8.30
C SER A 10 4.95 0.56 7.38
N PHE A 11 5.75 0.29 6.35
CA PHE A 11 5.48 -0.81 5.40
C PHE A 11 5.36 -2.16 6.10
N ARG A 12 6.18 -2.41 7.14
CA ARG A 12 6.10 -3.61 7.98
C ARG A 12 4.73 -3.76 8.63
N ASN A 13 4.19 -2.69 9.21
CA ASN A 13 2.88 -2.73 9.85
C ASN A 13 1.76 -2.96 8.82
N LEU A 14 1.94 -2.52 7.58
CA LEU A 14 0.97 -2.77 6.51
C LEU A 14 0.96 -4.26 6.10
N LEU A 15 2.12 -4.89 5.96
CA LEU A 15 2.24 -6.29 5.54
C LEU A 15 1.94 -7.32 6.63
N THR A 16 2.20 -6.99 7.90
CA THR A 16 2.07 -7.94 9.04
C THR A 16 0.71 -7.90 9.72
N ARG A 17 -0.19 -7.00 9.29
CA ARG A 17 -1.58 -6.99 9.74
C ARG A 17 -2.32 -8.17 9.14
N ASP A 18 -3.29 -8.72 9.89
CA ASP A 18 -4.31 -9.63 9.38
C ASP A 18 -5.28 -8.88 8.46
N ALA A 19 -4.79 -8.42 7.31
CA ALA A 19 -5.54 -7.68 6.31
C ALA A 19 -5.39 -8.33 4.94
N ILE A 20 -6.52 -8.52 4.25
CA ILE A 20 -6.54 -9.00 2.88
C ILE A 20 -6.58 -7.76 1.98
N PHE A 21 -5.55 -7.59 1.16
CA PHE A 21 -5.50 -6.54 0.14
C PHE A 21 -6.08 -7.10 -1.16
N GLN A 22 -7.23 -6.57 -1.56
CA GLN A 22 -7.86 -6.93 -2.84
C GLN A 22 -7.71 -5.80 -3.85
N ILE A 23 -7.21 -6.16 -5.03
CA ILE A 23 -7.13 -5.23 -6.16
C ILE A 23 -8.54 -5.10 -6.77
N PRO A 24 -9.11 -3.90 -6.90
CA PRO A 24 -10.40 -3.72 -7.54
C PRO A 24 -10.38 -4.13 -9.01
N ILE A 25 -11.48 -4.72 -9.48
CA ILE A 25 -11.59 -5.25 -10.86
C ILE A 25 -11.43 -4.15 -11.92
N TYR A 26 -11.78 -2.91 -11.59
CA TYR A 26 -11.63 -1.75 -12.47
C TYR A 26 -10.21 -1.14 -12.47
N GLN A 27 -9.29 -1.66 -11.64
CA GLN A 27 -7.92 -1.18 -11.63
C GLN A 27 -7.25 -1.56 -12.95
N ARG A 28 -6.57 -0.59 -13.58
CA ARG A 28 -5.84 -0.83 -14.82
C ARG A 28 -4.74 -1.86 -14.59
N TYR A 29 -4.41 -2.62 -15.64
CA TYR A 29 -3.26 -3.50 -15.64
C TYR A 29 -2.00 -2.71 -15.25
N TYR A 30 -1.17 -3.30 -14.41
CA TYR A 30 0.12 -2.74 -14.07
C TYR A 30 0.96 -2.61 -15.34
N SER A 31 1.43 -1.40 -15.61
CA SER A 31 2.26 -1.07 -16.77
C SER A 31 3.67 -0.69 -16.32
N TRP A 32 4.19 -1.38 -15.29
CA TRP A 32 5.56 -1.16 -14.85
C TRP A 32 6.53 -1.75 -15.87
N GLU A 33 7.58 -0.99 -16.16
CA GLU A 33 8.65 -1.35 -17.08
C GLU A 33 9.93 -1.49 -16.25
N GLU A 34 10.97 -2.10 -16.80
CA GLU A 34 12.23 -2.32 -16.10
C GLU A 34 12.83 -1.01 -15.55
N LYS A 35 12.73 0.07 -16.32
CA LYS A 35 13.11 1.42 -15.88
C LYS A 35 12.37 1.87 -14.62
N HIS A 36 11.06 1.61 -14.53
CA HIS A 36 10.26 1.98 -13.35
C HIS A 36 10.69 1.19 -12.11
N LEU A 37 11.15 -0.06 -12.30
CA LEU A 37 11.71 -0.88 -11.22
C LEU A 37 13.09 -0.35 -10.78
N GLU A 38 13.96 -0.01 -11.74
CA GLU A 38 15.28 0.58 -11.46
C GLU A 38 15.16 1.91 -10.71
N ASP A 39 14.25 2.79 -11.15
CA ASP A 39 14.00 4.07 -10.49
C ASP A 39 13.54 3.86 -9.03
N LEU A 40 12.64 2.91 -8.78
CA LEU A 40 12.19 2.56 -7.43
C LEU A 40 13.36 2.05 -6.56
N TRP A 41 14.21 1.17 -7.09
CA TRP A 41 15.36 0.66 -6.36
C TRP A 41 16.36 1.77 -6.04
N ASN A 42 16.65 2.63 -7.01
CA ASN A 42 17.53 3.78 -6.82
C ASN A 42 16.97 4.69 -5.72
N ASP A 43 15.68 5.00 -5.74
CA ASP A 43 15.04 5.80 -4.69
C ASP A 43 15.23 5.18 -3.31
N LEU A 44 15.13 3.85 -3.18
CA LEU A 44 15.37 3.12 -1.93
C LEU A 44 16.85 3.13 -1.51
N PHE A 45 17.79 2.95 -2.43
CA PHE A 45 19.23 2.94 -2.14
C PHE A 45 19.78 4.31 -1.76
N TYR A 46 19.25 5.38 -2.37
CA TYR A 46 19.68 6.76 -2.14
C TYR A 46 18.82 7.48 -1.08
N LEU A 47 18.01 6.74 -0.31
CA LEU A 47 17.28 7.29 0.83
C LEU A 47 18.25 7.95 1.80
N ASN A 48 18.15 9.27 1.93
CA ASN A 48 18.89 10.00 2.94
C ASN A 48 18.31 9.67 4.32
N PRO A 49 19.09 9.07 5.24
CA PRO A 49 18.61 8.66 6.57
C PRO A 49 18.12 9.82 7.45
N GLU A 50 18.48 11.06 7.14
CA GLU A 50 17.99 12.25 7.86
C GLU A 50 16.66 12.80 7.32
N LYS A 51 16.17 12.31 6.18
CA LYS A 51 14.85 12.67 5.64
C LYS A 51 13.84 11.55 5.87
N ASN A 52 12.73 11.89 6.53
CA ASN A 52 11.54 11.05 6.55
C ASN A 52 10.89 11.06 5.16
N THR A 53 11.34 10.15 4.29
CA THR A 53 10.80 9.99 2.94
C THR A 53 9.59 9.05 2.96
N THR A 54 8.46 9.54 2.47
CA THR A 54 7.27 8.71 2.24
C THR A 54 7.39 8.04 0.87
N MET A 55 7.40 6.71 0.85
CA MET A 55 7.55 5.92 -0.39
C MET A 55 6.35 6.04 -1.34
N ALA A 56 5.14 5.95 -0.80
CA ALA A 56 3.90 5.99 -1.60
C ALA A 56 2.68 6.30 -0.73
N GLN A 57 1.63 6.82 -1.36
CA GLN A 57 0.30 6.97 -0.76
C GLN A 57 -0.65 5.97 -1.42
N PHE A 58 -1.33 5.18 -0.60
CA PHE A 58 -2.33 4.21 -1.05
C PHE A 58 -3.71 4.62 -0.57
N PHE A 59 -4.72 4.40 -1.41
CA PHE A 59 -6.13 4.54 -1.04
C PHE A 59 -6.71 3.14 -0.92
N SER A 60 -7.27 2.84 0.24
CA SER A 60 -7.94 1.57 0.52
C SER A 60 -9.33 1.84 1.03
N GLU A 61 -10.30 1.07 0.54
CA GLU A 61 -11.65 1.03 1.08
C GLU A 61 -11.82 -0.27 1.87
N THR A 62 -12.27 -0.17 3.11
CA THR A 62 -12.63 -1.36 3.90
C THR A 62 -13.96 -1.87 3.39
N GLN A 63 -13.97 -3.03 2.74
CA GLN A 63 -15.23 -3.73 2.49
C GLN A 63 -15.68 -4.37 3.80
N ASP A 64 -16.59 -3.68 4.51
CA ASP A 64 -17.36 -4.29 5.58
C ASP A 64 -18.14 -5.46 4.98
N GLY A 65 -17.73 -6.67 5.32
CA GLY A 65 -18.41 -7.88 4.89
C GLY A 65 -19.90 -7.77 5.17
N LEU A 66 -20.70 -8.07 4.15
CA LEU A 66 -22.15 -8.29 4.21
C LEU A 66 -22.56 -8.90 5.55
N ARG A 67 -22.99 -8.06 6.48
CA ARG A 67 -23.74 -8.50 7.65
C ARG A 67 -25.12 -8.88 7.13
N LYS A 68 -25.25 -10.12 6.64
CA LYS A 68 -26.55 -10.77 6.55
C LYS A 68 -27.11 -10.78 7.98
N LYS A 69 -28.04 -9.85 8.25
CA LYS A 69 -28.99 -10.00 9.34
C LYS A 69 -30.08 -10.90 8.79
N ASP A 70 -29.95 -12.19 9.09
CA ASP A 70 -31.13 -13.02 9.27
C ASP A 70 -31.83 -12.63 10.59
#